data_AF-A0AAE8LQI6-F1
#
_entry.id   AF-A0AAE8LQI6-F1
#
_cell.length_a   1.000
_cell.length_b   1.000
_cell.length_c   1.000
_cell.angle_alpha   90.00
_cell.angle_beta   90.00
_cell.angle_gamma   90.00
#
_symmetry.space_group_name_H-M   'P 1'
#
loop_
_entity.id
_entity.type
_entity.pdbx_description
1 polymer ?
#
loop_
_entity_poly.entity_id
_entity_poly.type
_entity_poly.pdbx_seq_one_letter_code
_entity_poly.pdbx_strand_id
1 'polypeptide(L)'
;MMTDRRKNALAYGSLIVLQSLAVAFLLRVIFPIFYAVVTHLGERQQVPVSTLLTILAVALLLQASYWTRMRWVEVRAPFHSIFVSHLLSFAARLAFLFGGVLFSTIFFRHLPESNTLPPLGHTVLQGALILLVLFSFFCYSVELERLAKAIEDPAET
;
A
#
# COMPACT_ATOMS: atom_id res chain seq x y z
N MET A 1 29.59 -9.39 -13.28
CA MET A 1 28.66 -8.81 -14.28
C MET A 1 27.39 -9.64 -14.50
N MET A 2 27.40 -10.88 -15.06
CA MET A 2 26.16 -11.68 -15.19
C MET A 2 25.58 -12.16 -13.84
N THR A 3 26.44 -12.47 -12.88
CA THR A 3 26.05 -12.92 -11.53
C THR A 3 25.37 -11.80 -10.73
N ASP A 4 25.88 -10.57 -10.82
CA ASP A 4 25.28 -9.38 -10.19
C ASP A 4 23.94 -9.03 -10.84
N ARG A 5 23.86 -9.21 -12.17
CA ARG A 5 22.65 -8.99 -12.96
C ARG A 5 21.49 -9.90 -12.51
N ARG A 6 21.76 -11.20 -12.33
CA ARG A 6 20.77 -12.18 -11.84
C ARG A 6 20.41 -11.95 -10.37
N LYS A 7 21.39 -11.64 -9.52
CA LYS A 7 21.16 -11.31 -8.10
C LYS A 7 20.23 -10.10 -7.94
N ASN A 8 20.45 -9.04 -8.73
CA ASN A 8 19.60 -7.85 -8.69
C ASN A 8 18.18 -8.13 -9.19
N ALA A 9 18.02 -8.94 -10.23
CA ALA A 9 16.69 -9.34 -10.71
C ALA A 9 15.93 -10.19 -9.68
N LEU A 10 16.61 -11.12 -9.01
CA LEU A 10 16.03 -11.91 -7.91
C LEU A 10 15.68 -11.04 -6.70
N ALA A 11 16.57 -10.11 -6.32
CA ALA A 11 16.31 -9.15 -5.24
C ALA A 11 15.07 -8.29 -5.57
N TYR A 12 15.00 -7.74 -6.78
CA TYR A 12 13.84 -6.98 -7.25
C TYR A 12 12.55 -7.81 -7.22
N GLY A 13 12.58 -9.03 -7.79
CA GLY A 13 11.45 -9.96 -7.77
C GLY A 13 10.99 -10.32 -6.35
N SER A 14 11.93 -10.55 -5.44
CA SER A 14 11.60 -10.84 -4.04
C SER A 14 10.96 -9.65 -3.33
N LEU A 15 11.43 -8.43 -3.60
CA LEU A 15 10.90 -7.20 -3.00
C LEU A 15 9.49 -6.89 -3.50
N ILE A 16 9.21 -7.09 -4.80
CA ILE A 16 7.86 -6.85 -5.32
C ILE A 16 6.85 -7.91 -4.84
N VAL A 17 7.27 -9.16 -4.70
CA VAL A 17 6.45 -10.22 -4.11
C VAL A 17 6.17 -9.91 -2.64
N LEU A 18 7.20 -9.51 -1.88
CA LEU A 18 7.04 -9.11 -0.48
C LEU A 18 6.09 -7.93 -0.33
N GLN A 19 6.22 -6.88 -1.15
CA GLN A 19 5.30 -5.74 -1.15
C GLN A 19 3.87 -6.18 -1.49
N SER A 20 3.69 -7.03 -2.50
CA SER A 20 2.36 -7.51 -2.91
C SER A 20 1.70 -8.35 -1.82
N LEU A 21 2.45 -9.22 -1.15
CA LEU A 21 1.97 -9.99 0.01
C LEU A 21 1.62 -9.08 1.19
N ALA A 22 2.45 -8.07 1.48
CA ALA A 22 2.20 -7.12 2.54
C ALA A 22 0.94 -6.27 2.26
N VAL A 23 0.73 -5.82 1.01
CA VAL A 23 -0.51 -5.13 0.60
C VAL A 23 -1.71 -6.05 0.71
N ALA A 24 -1.64 -7.29 0.24
CA ALA A 24 -2.74 -8.24 0.34
C ALA A 24 -3.12 -8.52 1.81
N PHE A 25 -2.12 -8.67 2.68
CA PHE A 25 -2.34 -8.81 4.12
C PHE A 25 -2.94 -7.55 4.74
N LEU A 26 -2.43 -6.37 4.38
CA LEU A 26 -2.95 -5.09 4.85
C LEU A 26 -4.42 -4.92 4.45
N LEU A 27 -4.77 -5.24 3.20
CA LEU A 27 -6.15 -5.23 2.70
C LEU A 27 -7.03 -6.20 3.48
N ARG A 28 -6.55 -7.41 3.79
CA ARG A 28 -7.29 -8.38 4.61
C ARG A 28 -7.61 -7.84 6.01
N VAL A 29 -6.70 -7.06 6.60
CA VAL A 29 -6.89 -6.44 7.92
C VAL A 29 -7.79 -5.19 7.85
N ILE A 30 -7.62 -4.35 6.83
CA ILE A 30 -8.36 -3.09 6.67
C ILE A 30 -9.79 -3.33 6.18
N PHE A 31 -10.02 -4.31 5.32
CA PHE A 31 -11.32 -4.52 4.68
C PHE A 31 -12.48 -4.75 5.68
N PRO A 32 -12.34 -5.57 6.74
CA PRO A 32 -13.38 -5.68 7.77
C PRO A 32 -13.64 -4.38 8.51
N ILE A 33 -12.59 -3.59 8.78
CA ILE A 33 -12.71 -2.29 9.45
C ILE A 33 -13.49 -1.33 8.53
N PHE A 34 -13.10 -1.28 7.26
CA PHE A 34 -13.76 -0.47 6.25
C PHE A 34 -15.24 -0.85 6.09
N TYR A 35 -15.53 -2.15 5.98
CA TYR A 35 -16.90 -2.66 5.90
C TYR A 35 -17.74 -2.25 7.12
N ALA A 36 -17.17 -2.38 8.33
CA ALA A 36 -17.85 -1.97 9.55
C ALA A 36 -18.11 -0.45 9.58
N VAL A 37 -17.16 0.38 9.13
CA VAL A 37 -17.33 1.83 9.05
C VAL A 37 -18.43 2.22 8.05
N VAL A 38 -18.51 1.55 6.91
CA VAL A 38 -19.54 1.81 5.89
C VAL A 38 -20.93 1.36 6.34
N THR A 39 -21.02 0.25 7.07
CA THR A 39 -22.31 -0.31 7.53
C THR A 39 -22.85 0.35 8.80
N HIS A 40 -21.98 0.89 9.65
CA HIS A 40 -22.32 1.53 10.92
C HIS A 40 -21.79 2.97 10.96
N LEU A 41 -22.29 3.80 10.03
CA LEU A 41 -21.91 5.21 9.93
C LEU A 41 -22.33 5.97 11.21
N GLY A 42 -21.39 6.69 11.81
CA GLY A 42 -21.63 7.51 13.01
C GLY A 42 -21.31 6.82 14.35
N GLU A 43 -21.07 5.50 14.37
CA GLU A 43 -20.70 4.79 15.60
C GLU A 43 -19.19 4.77 15.85
N ARG A 44 -18.76 4.93 17.11
CA ARG A 44 -17.34 4.79 17.49
C ARG A 44 -16.88 3.34 17.33
N GLN A 45 -16.26 3.07 16.19
CA GLN A 45 -15.60 1.79 15.97
C GLN A 45 -14.39 1.62 16.87
N GLN A 46 -14.46 0.66 17.79
CA GLN A 46 -13.35 0.29 18.65
C GLN A 46 -12.46 -0.72 17.91
N VAL A 47 -11.39 -0.22 17.29
CA VAL A 47 -10.36 -1.07 16.70
C VAL A 47 -9.37 -1.47 17.79
N PRO A 48 -9.11 -2.77 18.01
CA PRO A 48 -8.14 -3.22 19.01
C PRO A 48 -6.75 -2.62 18.76
N VAL A 49 -6.04 -2.25 19.83
CA VAL A 49 -4.67 -1.70 19.74
C VAL A 49 -3.72 -2.66 19.01
N SER A 50 -3.88 -3.97 19.20
CA SER A 50 -3.12 -5.00 18.48
C SER A 50 -3.31 -4.92 16.96
N THR A 51 -4.51 -4.58 16.50
CA THR A 51 -4.82 -4.40 15.07
C THR A 51 -4.16 -3.13 14.54
N LEU A 52 -4.21 -2.03 15.29
CA LEU A 52 -3.51 -0.78 14.93
C LEU A 52 -1.99 -0.99 14.84
N LEU A 53 -1.40 -1.72 15.79
CA LEU A 53 0.02 -2.09 15.76
C LEU A 53 0.34 -2.99 14.56
N THR A 54 -0.55 -3.91 14.20
CA THR A 54 -0.39 -4.76 13.01
C THR A 54 -0.40 -3.92 11.73
N ILE A 55 -1.36 -2.99 11.59
CA ILE A 55 -1.42 -2.05 10.45
C ILE A 55 -0.14 -1.21 10.38
N LEU A 56 0.31 -0.67 11.51
CA LEU A 56 1.54 0.12 11.61
C LEU A 56 2.76 -0.70 11.16
N ALA A 57 2.93 -1.92 11.70
CA ALA A 57 4.06 -2.78 11.36
C ALA A 57 4.09 -3.13 9.87
N VAL A 58 2.95 -3.47 9.28
CA VAL A 58 2.84 -3.81 7.86
C VAL A 58 3.08 -2.60 6.97
N ALA A 59 2.56 -1.42 7.35
CA ALA A 59 2.81 -0.19 6.60
C ALA A 59 4.29 0.22 6.66
N LEU A 60 4.95 0.07 7.82
CA LEU A 60 6.39 0.28 7.95
C LEU A 60 7.20 -0.72 7.11
N LEU A 61 6.77 -1.99 7.04
CA LEU A 61 7.38 -2.98 6.16
C LEU A 61 7.24 -2.61 4.67
N LEU A 62 6.07 -2.10 4.25
CA LEU A 62 5.87 -1.59 2.90
C LEU A 62 6.78 -0.42 2.58
N GLN A 63 6.88 0.55 3.49
CA GLN A 63 7.81 1.68 3.33
C GLN A 63 9.26 1.20 3.28
N ALA A 64 9.69 0.38 4.24
CA ALA A 64 11.05 -0.12 4.30
C ALA A 64 11.43 -0.92 3.04
N SER A 65 10.55 -1.78 2.54
CA SER A 65 10.77 -2.53 1.30
C SER A 65 10.80 -1.61 0.07
N TYR A 66 9.92 -0.62 -0.01
CA TYR A 66 9.90 0.35 -1.10
C TYR A 66 11.18 1.20 -1.16
N TRP A 67 11.59 1.77 -0.03
CA TRP A 67 12.78 2.62 0.06
C TRP A 67 14.08 1.82 -0.09
N THR A 68 14.12 0.59 0.43
CA THR A 68 15.24 -0.34 0.18
C THR A 68 15.39 -0.60 -1.32
N ARG A 69 14.29 -0.91 -2.00
CA ARG A 69 14.29 -1.08 -3.46
C ARG A 69 14.78 0.21 -4.14
N MET A 70 14.20 1.37 -3.81
CA MET A 70 14.52 2.65 -4.43
C MET A 70 16.01 3.03 -4.32
N ARG A 71 16.65 2.68 -3.20
CA ARG A 71 18.04 3.05 -2.93
C ARG A 71 19.07 2.06 -3.46
N TRP A 72 18.72 0.78 -3.58
CA TRP A 72 19.71 -0.29 -3.78
C TRP A 72 19.42 -1.23 -4.96
N VAL A 73 18.21 -1.21 -5.52
CA VAL A 73 17.79 -2.20 -6.52
C VAL A 73 17.15 -1.52 -7.73
N GLU A 74 17.83 -1.65 -8.88
CA GLU A 74 17.31 -1.19 -10.16
C GLU A 74 16.06 -1.97 -10.57
N VAL A 75 15.11 -1.26 -11.18
CA VAL A 75 13.92 -1.88 -11.78
C VAL A 75 14.36 -2.71 -12.97
N ARG A 76 13.96 -3.99 -13.00
CA ARG A 76 14.29 -4.88 -14.11
C ARG A 76 13.13 -5.78 -14.44
N ALA A 77 12.66 -5.69 -15.68
CA ALA A 77 11.65 -6.62 -16.16
C ALA A 77 12.26 -8.02 -16.38
N PRO A 78 11.62 -9.08 -15.85
CA PRO A 78 12.05 -10.45 -16.11
C PRO A 78 11.67 -10.94 -17.51
N PHE A 79 10.67 -10.33 -18.15
CA PHE A 79 10.16 -10.69 -19.47
C PHE A 79 9.44 -9.49 -20.11
N HIS A 80 9.23 -9.55 -21.42
CA HIS A 80 8.41 -8.59 -22.16
C HIS A 80 7.00 -9.15 -22.38
N SER A 81 5.96 -8.38 -22.00
CA SER A 81 4.56 -8.77 -22.23
C SER A 81 3.61 -7.58 -22.09
N ILE A 82 3.03 -7.14 -23.21
CA ILE A 82 2.05 -6.05 -23.25
C ILE A 82 0.86 -6.33 -22.34
N PHE A 83 0.33 -7.56 -22.36
CA PHE A 83 -0.81 -7.95 -21.53
C PHE A 83 -0.52 -7.82 -20.03
N VAL A 84 0.65 -8.31 -19.58
CA VAL A 84 1.03 -8.22 -18.16
C VAL A 84 1.30 -6.78 -17.74
N SER A 85 1.93 -5.96 -18.60
CA SER A 85 2.08 -4.52 -18.34
C SER A 85 0.72 -3.84 -18.09
N HIS A 86 -0.26 -4.10 -18.95
CA HIS A 86 -1.59 -3.51 -18.81
C HIS A 86 -2.31 -3.98 -17.54
N LEU A 87 -2.18 -5.26 -17.19
CA LEU A 87 -2.76 -5.79 -15.96
C LEU A 87 -2.14 -5.16 -14.71
N LEU A 88 -0.83 -4.95 -14.68
CA LEU A 88 -0.13 -4.28 -13.59
C LEU A 88 -0.50 -2.79 -13.51
N SER A 89 -0.60 -2.10 -14.65
CA SER A 89 -1.06 -0.70 -14.71
C SER A 89 -2.50 -0.56 -14.20
N PHE A 90 -3.37 -1.51 -14.54
CA PHE A 90 -4.74 -1.57 -14.00
C PHE A 90 -4.73 -1.79 -12.49
N ALA A 91 -3.93 -2.72 -11.98
CA ALA A 91 -3.79 -2.97 -10.55
C ALA A 91 -3.26 -1.76 -9.79
N ALA A 92 -2.31 -1.01 -10.35
CA ALA A 92 -1.80 0.23 -9.79
C ALA A 92 -2.90 1.28 -9.61
N ARG A 93 -3.73 1.47 -10.64
CA ARG A 93 -4.88 2.38 -10.57
C ARG A 93 -5.91 1.93 -9.54
N LEU A 94 -6.16 0.62 -9.45
CA LEU A 94 -7.09 0.08 -8.46
C LEU A 94 -6.62 0.29 -7.02
N ALA A 95 -5.31 0.12 -6.76
CA ALA A 95 -4.72 0.40 -5.45
C ALA A 95 -4.89 1.88 -5.05
N PHE A 96 -4.67 2.80 -6.00
CA PHE A 96 -4.87 4.24 -5.76
C PHE A 96 -6.35 4.58 -5.50
N LEU A 97 -7.28 4.03 -6.30
CA LEU A 97 -8.72 4.22 -6.10
C LEU A 97 -9.18 3.69 -4.74
N PHE A 98 -8.72 2.51 -4.34
CA PHE A 98 -9.03 1.95 -3.03
C PHE A 98 -8.53 2.86 -1.90
N GLY A 99 -7.31 3.39 -2.01
CA GLY A 99 -6.78 4.38 -1.06
C GLY A 99 -7.65 5.63 -0.97
N GLY A 100 -8.10 6.16 -2.10
CA GLY A 100 -9.00 7.32 -2.15
C GLY A 100 -10.35 7.06 -1.46
N VAL A 101 -10.99 5.93 -1.75
CA VAL A 101 -12.26 5.53 -1.13
C VAL A 101 -12.08 5.33 0.39
N LEU A 102 -11.02 4.63 0.81
CA LEU A 102 -10.69 4.44 2.22
C LEU A 102 -10.56 5.79 2.95
N PHE A 103 -9.80 6.73 2.37
CA PHE A 103 -9.63 8.07 2.91
C PHE A 103 -10.95 8.82 3.04
N SER A 104 -11.73 8.87 1.95
CA SER A 104 -13.02 9.58 1.92
C SER A 104 -13.99 9.01 2.95
N THR A 105 -14.12 7.68 3.05
CA THR A 105 -15.03 7.05 4.02
C THR A 105 -14.63 7.36 5.46
N ILE A 106 -13.34 7.40 5.78
CA ILE A 106 -12.87 7.73 7.13
C ILE A 106 -13.07 9.21 7.43
N PHE A 107 -12.78 10.10 6.48
CA PHE A 107 -12.85 11.56 6.68
C PHE A 107 -14.30 12.09 6.69
N PHE A 108 -15.16 11.58 5.81
CA PHE A 108 -16.56 12.03 5.73
C PHE A 108 -17.47 11.41 6.78
N ARG A 109 -16.98 10.43 7.56
CA ARG A 109 -17.70 9.95 8.73
C ARG A 109 -17.83 11.09 9.73
N HIS A 110 -18.99 11.74 9.73
CA HIS A 110 -19.39 12.66 10.79
C HIS A 110 -19.36 11.87 12.11
N LEU A 111 -18.36 12.13 12.96
CA LEU A 111 -18.50 11.77 14.36
C LEU A 111 -19.51 12.76 14.96
N PRO A 112 -20.67 12.32 15.48
CA PRO A 112 -21.46 13.20 16.32
C PRO A 112 -20.54 13.70 17.43
N GLU A 113 -20.50 15.02 17.62
CA GLU A 113 -19.65 15.70 18.60
C GLU A 113 -19.84 15.05 19.97
N SER A 114 -18.95 14.11 20.32
CA SER A 114 -18.89 13.65 21.69
C SER A 114 -18.33 14.83 22.48
N ASN A 115 -19.13 15.38 23.39
CA ASN A 115 -18.83 16.48 24.34
C ASN A 115 -17.54 16.29 25.19
N THR A 116 -16.72 15.30 24.86
CA THR A 116 -15.37 15.05 25.37
C THR A 116 -14.46 14.80 24.17
N LEU A 117 -13.70 15.83 23.79
CA LEU A 117 -12.62 15.69 22.82
C LEU A 117 -11.61 14.68 23.37
N PRO A 118 -11.26 13.60 22.63
CA PRO A 118 -10.13 12.77 23.01
C PRO A 118 -8.85 13.64 23.05
N PRO A 119 -7.85 13.29 23.87
CA PRO A 119 -6.59 14.03 23.92
C PRO A 119 -6.06 14.24 22.51
N LEU A 120 -5.72 15.49 22.15
CA LEU A 120 -5.32 15.87 20.78
C LEU A 120 -4.23 14.96 20.19
N GLY A 121 -3.38 14.35 21.02
CA GLY A 121 -2.37 13.38 20.58
C GLY A 121 -2.96 12.11 19.95
N HIS A 122 -4.11 11.62 20.41
CA HIS A 122 -4.72 10.39 19.89
C HIS A 122 -5.29 10.58 18.49
N THR A 123 -5.94 11.72 18.22
CA THR A 123 -6.48 12.05 16.90
C THR A 123 -5.37 12.29 15.88
N VAL A 124 -4.30 12.99 16.29
CA VAL A 124 -3.11 13.18 15.45
C VAL A 124 -2.45 11.85 15.08
N LEU A 125 -2.30 10.94 16.05
CA LEU A 125 -1.68 9.63 15.80
C LEU A 125 -2.50 8.77 14.84
N GLN A 126 -3.83 8.78 14.99
CA GLN A 126 -4.72 8.08 14.05
C GLN A 126 -4.65 8.67 12.64
N GLY A 127 -4.66 10.01 12.52
CA GLY A 127 -4.46 10.69 11.24
C GLY A 127 -3.13 10.34 10.58
N ALA A 128 -2.06 10.30 11.37
CA ALA A 128 -0.73 9.92 10.90
C ALA A 128 -0.69 8.46 10.40
N LEU A 129 -1.35 7.54 11.09
CA LEU A 129 -1.46 6.13 10.68
C LEU A 129 -2.22 6.00 9.36
N ILE A 130 -3.32 6.72 9.19
CA ILE A 130 -4.08 6.74 7.93
C ILE A 130 -3.20 7.28 6.80
N LEU A 131 -2.52 8.41 7.00
CA LEU A 131 -1.60 8.98 6.01
C LEU A 131 -0.49 7.99 5.65
N LEU A 132 0.08 7.30 6.63
CA LEU A 132 1.10 6.28 6.40
C LEU A 132 0.59 5.13 5.53
N VAL A 133 -0.63 4.65 5.78
CA VAL A 133 -1.28 3.61 4.98
C VAL A 133 -1.52 4.09 3.54
N LEU A 134 -2.10 5.28 3.36
CA LEU A 134 -2.35 5.87 2.04
C LEU A 134 -1.06 6.08 1.25
N PHE A 135 -0.03 6.60 1.92
CA PHE A 135 1.29 6.76 1.34
C PHE A 135 1.90 5.41 0.94
N SER A 136 1.67 4.35 1.71
CA SER A 136 2.10 2.99 1.37
C SER A 136 1.39 2.44 0.14
N PHE A 137 0.08 2.64 0.01
CA PHE A 137 -0.66 2.29 -1.22
C PHE A 137 -0.15 3.07 -2.43
N PHE A 138 0.13 4.37 -2.28
CA PHE A 138 0.70 5.19 -3.33
C PHE A 138 2.10 4.70 -3.76
N CYS A 139 2.99 4.43 -2.80
CA CYS A 139 4.32 3.90 -3.11
C CYS A 139 4.24 2.57 -3.86
N TYR A 140 3.32 1.68 -3.44
CA TYR A 140 3.09 0.42 -4.13
C TYR A 140 2.51 0.60 -5.54
N SER A 141 1.56 1.52 -5.73
CA SER A 141 0.98 1.77 -7.07
C SER A 141 2.04 2.32 -8.03
N VAL A 142 2.86 3.27 -7.58
CA VAL A 142 3.99 3.78 -8.38
C VAL A 142 4.96 2.66 -8.72
N GLU A 143 5.18 1.72 -7.80
CA GLU A 143 6.07 0.59 -8.09
C GLU A 143 5.51 -0.39 -9.11
N LEU A 144 4.20 -0.67 -9.05
CA LEU A 144 3.52 -1.47 -10.07
C LEU A 144 3.59 -0.81 -11.45
N GLU A 145 3.44 0.52 -11.53
CA GLU A 145 3.58 1.25 -12.80
C GLU A 145 5.00 1.19 -13.36
N ARG A 146 6.03 1.26 -12.50
CA ARG A 146 7.43 1.10 -12.93
C ARG A 146 7.68 -0.30 -13.49
N LEU A 147 7.13 -1.32 -12.83
CA LEU A 147 7.22 -2.70 -13.31
C LEU A 147 6.47 -2.87 -14.64
N ALA A 148 5.27 -2.30 -14.75
CA ALA A 148 4.48 -2.34 -15.97
C ALA A 148 5.25 -1.76 -17.15
N LYS A 149 5.78 -0.54 -17.00
CA LYS A 149 6.62 0.12 -18.02
C LYS A 149 7.82 -0.73 -18.42
N ALA A 150 8.54 -1.27 -17.42
CA ALA A 150 9.70 -2.10 -17.71
C ALA A 150 9.34 -3.38 -18.50
N ILE A 151 8.15 -3.96 -18.26
CA ILE A 151 7.66 -5.16 -18.97
C ILE A 151 7.13 -4.80 -20.37
N GLU A 152 6.66 -3.56 -20.56
CA GLU A 152 6.18 -3.05 -21.84
C GLU A 152 7.32 -2.66 -22.78
N ASP A 153 8.42 -2.13 -22.25
CA ASP A 153 9.56 -1.76 -23.07
C ASP A 153 10.14 -3.02 -23.76
N PRO A 154 10.35 -3.01 -25.08
CA PRO A 154 11.02 -4.09 -25.78
C PRO A 154 12.44 -4.21 -25.23
N ALA A 155 12.87 -5.43 -24.91
CA ALA A 155 14.27 -5.67 -24.56
C ALA A 155 15.12 -5.24 -25.76
N GLU A 156 15.92 -4.19 -25.61
CA GLU A 156 16.85 -3.73 -26.63
C GLU A 156 17.62 -4.96 -27.17
N THR A 157 17.41 -5.26 -28.45
CA THR A 157 18.09 -6.31 -29.22
C THR A 157 19.56 -6.00 -29.38
#